data_AF-A0A2N5A740-F1
#
_entry.id   AF-A0A2N5A740-F1
#
_cell.length_a   1.000
_cell.length_b   1.000
_cell.length_c   1.000
_cell.angle_alpha   90.00
_cell.angle_beta   90.00
_cell.angle_gamma   90.00
#
_symmetry.space_group_name_H-M   'P 1'
#
loop_
_entity.id
_entity.type
_entity.pdbx_description
1 polymer ?
#
loop_
_entity_poly.entity_id
_entity_poly.type
_entity_poly.pdbx_seq_one_letter_code
_entity_poly.pdbx_strand_id
1 'polypeptide(L)' 'RSLTLPSGAGHDAIAIAERWPSAMLFVRCLGGVSHHPAESVTAADVGLAIDAFSRAVEKVADA' A
#
# COMPACT_ATOMS: atom_id res chain seq x y z
N ARG A 1 5.08 -8.02 -19.60
CA ARG A 1 3.70 -7.65 -19.21
C ARG A 1 3.79 -6.90 -17.88
N SER A 2 3.70 -5.57 -17.90
CA SER A 2 3.58 -4.80 -16.66
C SER A 2 2.18 -5.05 -16.11
N LEU A 3 2.08 -5.65 -14.93
CA LEU A 3 0.82 -5.73 -14.21
C LEU A 3 0.65 -4.38 -13.52
N THR A 4 -0.04 -3.46 -14.16
CA THR A 4 -0.44 -2.21 -13.52
C THR A 4 -1.41 -2.53 -12.39
N LEU A 5 -1.13 -2.04 -11.19
CA LEU A 5 -1.99 -2.16 -10.02
C LEU A 5 -2.48 -0.77 -9.61
N PRO A 6 -3.36 -0.14 -10.39
CA PRO A 6 -3.91 1.16 -10.03
C PRO A 6 -4.81 1.02 -8.79
N SER A 7 -4.77 2.02 -7.91
CA SER A 7 -5.76 2.13 -6.83
C SER A 7 -7.11 2.51 -7.41
N GLY A 8 -8.15 1.71 -7.13
CA GLY A 8 -9.54 2.06 -7.45
C GLY A 8 -10.19 3.00 -6.43
N ALA A 9 -9.63 3.11 -5.22
CA ALA A 9 -10.16 3.93 -4.14
C ALA A 9 -9.35 5.24 -3.97
N GLY A 10 -10.02 6.25 -3.41
CA GLY A 10 -9.40 7.49 -2.98
C GLY A 10 -8.51 7.29 -1.76
N HIS A 11 -7.35 7.95 -1.75
CA HIS A 11 -6.41 7.95 -0.63
C HIS A 11 -5.78 9.34 -0.52
N ASP A 12 -5.35 9.74 0.68
CA ASP A 12 -4.68 11.03 0.89
C ASP A 12 -3.42 11.18 0.02
N ALA A 13 -2.76 10.06 -0.29
CA ALA A 13 -1.62 10.01 -1.19
C ALA A 13 -1.93 10.61 -2.57
N ILE A 14 -3.19 10.58 -3.05
CA ILE A 14 -3.59 11.20 -4.31
C ILE A 14 -3.46 12.72 -4.22
N ALA A 15 -3.93 13.33 -3.13
CA ALA A 15 -3.83 14.76 -2.92
C ALA A 15 -2.37 15.19 -2.68
N ILE A 16 -1.61 14.39 -1.93
CA ILE A 16 -0.19 14.65 -1.64
C ILE A 16 0.66 14.57 -2.93
N ALA A 17 0.31 13.64 -3.83
CA ALA A 17 1.02 13.42 -5.10
C ALA A 17 1.01 14.64 -6.04
N GLU A 18 0.09 15.60 -5.85
CA GLU A 18 0.07 16.85 -6.62
C GLU A 18 1.34 17.69 -6.42
N ARG A 19 2.01 17.54 -5.27
CA ARG A 19 3.16 18.37 -4.90
C ARG A 19 4.42 17.61 -4.53
N TRP A 20 4.32 16.32 -4.22
CA TRP A 20 5.46 15.51 -3.76
C TRP A 20 5.48 14.14 -4.44
N PRO A 21 6.65 13.60 -4.83
CA PRO A 21 6.77 12.21 -5.27
C PRO A 21 6.17 11.28 -4.20
N SER A 22 5.13 10.55 -4.59
CA SER A 22 4.33 9.75 -3.68
C SER A 22 4.13 8.35 -4.24
N ALA A 23 4.12 7.36 -3.37
CA ALA A 23 3.87 5.97 -3.70
C ALA A 23 3.00 5.32 -2.61
N MET A 24 2.32 4.24 -2.99
CA MET A 24 1.51 3.45 -2.07
C MET A 24 1.97 1.99 -2.10
N LEU A 25 1.91 1.33 -0.94
CA LEU A 25 2.14 -0.10 -0.80
C LEU A 25 0.82 -0.77 -0.44
N PHE A 26 0.41 -1.77 -1.22
CA PHE A 26 -0.83 -2.51 -1.00
C PHE A 26 -0.59 -3.80 -0.22
N VAL A 27 -1.49 -4.11 0.70
CA VAL A 27 -1.53 -5.37 1.44
C VAL A 27 -2.69 -6.20 0.92
N ARG A 28 -2.47 -7.51 0.81
CA ARG A 28 -3.54 -8.44 0.41
C ARG A 28 -4.65 -8.47 1.46
N CYS A 29 -5.88 -8.26 1.02
CA CYS A 29 -7.09 -8.47 1.82
C CYS A 29 -7.86 -9.69 1.29
N LEU A 30 -8.46 -10.48 2.19
CA LEU A 30 -9.25 -11.67 1.81
C LEU A 30 -10.41 -11.28 0.89
N GLY A 31 -10.40 -11.81 -0.34
CA GLY A 31 -11.44 -11.53 -1.33
C GLY A 31 -11.51 -10.06 -1.80
N GLY A 32 -10.56 -9.21 -1.40
CA GLY A 32 -10.60 -7.77 -1.69
C GLY A 32 -11.76 -7.03 -1.00
N VAL A 33 -12.35 -7.61 0.05
CA VAL A 33 -13.45 -6.99 0.79
C VAL A 33 -12.92 -5.82 1.62
N SER A 34 -13.60 -4.68 1.59
CA SER A 34 -13.29 -3.52 2.43
C SER A 34 -14.57 -2.79 2.85
N HIS A 35 -14.51 -1.97 3.91
CA HIS A 35 -15.67 -1.27 4.51
C HIS A 35 -16.79 -2.22 4.94
N HIS A 36 -16.43 -3.44 5.33
CA HIS A 36 -17.37 -4.48 5.73
C HIS A 36 -16.77 -5.30 6.87
N PRO A 37 -17.56 -5.82 7.84
CA PRO A 37 -17.04 -6.61 8.96
C PRO A 37 -16.25 -7.88 8.59
N ALA A 38 -16.33 -8.32 7.33
CA ALA A 38 -15.59 -9.47 6.80
C ALA A 38 -14.21 -9.09 6.22
N GLU A 39 -13.88 -7.80 6.15
CA GLU A 39 -12.56 -7.30 5.79
C GLU A 39 -11.51 -7.92 6.72
N SER A 40 -10.50 -8.57 6.15
CA SER A 40 -9.51 -9.29 6.91
C SER A 40 -8.19 -9.43 6.18
N VAL A 41 -7.12 -9.38 6.97
CA VAL A 41 -5.73 -9.57 6.54
C VAL A 41 -5.09 -10.64 7.41
N THR A 42 -4.05 -11.30 6.90
CA THR A 42 -3.27 -12.25 7.71
C THR A 42 -2.09 -11.55 8.37
N ALA A 43 -1.68 -12.03 9.55
CA ALA A 43 -0.47 -11.52 10.20
C ALA A 43 0.79 -11.70 9.33
N ALA A 44 0.82 -12.73 8.49
CA ALA A 44 1.92 -12.97 7.55
C ALA A 44 1.97 -11.89 6.44
N ASP A 45 0.84 -11.58 5.82
CA ASP A 45 0.76 -10.53 4.78
C ASP A 45 1.11 -9.15 5.38
N VAL A 46 0.64 -8.86 6.60
CA VAL A 46 0.97 -7.62 7.32
C VAL A 46 2.46 -7.56 7.65
N GLY A 47 3.06 -8.65 8.12
CA GLY A 47 4.49 -8.71 8.43
C GLY A 47 5.37 -8.42 7.21
N LEU A 48 5.04 -8.99 6.05
CA LEU A 48 5.73 -8.70 4.79
C LEU A 48 5.55 -7.25 4.35
N ALA A 49 4.35 -6.69 4.52
CA ALA A 49 4.07 -5.30 4.19
C ALA A 49 4.87 -4.32 5.04
N ILE A 50 5.01 -4.60 6.34
CA ILE A 50 5.82 -3.78 7.25
C ILE A 50 7.29 -3.82 6.84
N ASP A 51 7.86 -5.01 6.61
CA ASP A 51 9.27 -5.13 6.18
C ASP A 51 9.53 -4.38 4.87
N ALA A 52 8.63 -4.53 3.87
CA ALA A 52 8.75 -3.82 2.61
C ALA A 52 8.61 -2.29 2.77
N PHE A 53 7.67 -1.83 3.59
CA PHE A 53 7.49 -0.40 3.86
C PHE A 53 8.70 0.21 4.58
N SER A 54 9.22 -0.45 5.62
CA SER A 54 10.41 -0.01 6.35
C SER A 54 11.61 0.16 5.42
N ARG A 55 11.91 -0.85 4.59
CA ARG A 55 13.01 -0.79 3.61
C ARG A 55 12.82 0.32 2.58
N ALA A 56 11.57 0.56 2.13
CA ALA A 56 11.27 1.62 1.19
C ALA A 56 11.51 3.00 1.82
N VAL A 57 11.09 3.20 3.07
CA VAL A 57 11.31 4.44 3.81
C VAL A 57 12.80 4.69 4.04
N GLU A 58 13.55 3.69 4.51
CA GLU A 58 15.01 3.78 4.67
C GLU A 58 15.69 4.20 3.37
N LYS A 59 15.34 3.53 2.26
CA LYS A 59 15.89 3.85 0.94
C LYS A 59 15.55 5.27 0.47
N VAL A 60 14.35 5.77 0.77
CA VAL A 60 13.95 7.15 0.42
C VAL A 60 14.64 8.17 1.33
N ALA A 61 14.86 7.84 2.60
CA ALA A 61 15.53 8.73 3.56
C ALA A 61 17.04 8.86 3.28
N ASP A 62 17.68 7.79 2.81
CA ASP A 62 19.10 7.75 2.48
C ASP A 62 19.44 8.33 1.08
N ALA A 63 18.42 8.69 0.28
CA ALA A 63 18.56 9.21 -1.09
C ALA A 63 18.53 10.74 -1.14
#